data_AF-G9IYQ2-F1
#
_entry.id   AF-G9IYQ2-F1
#
_cell.length_a   1.000
_cell.length_b   1.000
_cell.length_c   1.000
_cell.angle_alpha   90.00
_cell.angle_beta   90.00
_cell.angle_gamma   90.00
#
_symmetry.space_group_name_H-M   'P 1'
#
loop_
_entity.id
_entity.type
_entity.pdbx_description
1 polymer ?
#
loop_
_entity_poly.entity_id
_entity_poly.type
_entity_poly.pdbx_seq_one_letter_code
_entity_poly.pdbx_strand_id
1 'polypeptide(L)'
;ESAAEASEELMDKYLGGEALSEEEIKKALRQRVLNNEIILVTCGSAFKNKGVQAMLDAVIEYLPAPTDVPAIKGILDDGKDTPAERHSDNNEPFAALAFKIATDPFVGNLTFFRVYSGVVNSGDTVLNSVKSARERFGRIVQMH
;
A
#
# COMPACT_ATOMS: atom_id res chain seq x y z
N GLU A 1 14.71 -19.07 -13.59
CA GLU A 1 14.43 -20.00 -12.49
C GLU A 1 13.52 -19.38 -11.42
N SER A 2 13.96 -18.42 -10.59
CA SER A 2 13.08 -17.88 -9.51
C SER A 2 11.77 -17.25 -10.01
N ALA A 3 11.73 -16.67 -11.21
CA ALA A 3 10.46 -16.25 -11.81
C ALA A 3 9.57 -17.44 -12.20
N ALA A 4 10.14 -18.54 -12.65
CA ALA A 4 9.38 -19.73 -13.06
C ALA A 4 8.68 -20.43 -11.88
N GLU A 5 9.25 -20.34 -10.67
CA GLU A 5 8.62 -20.86 -9.44
C GLU A 5 7.34 -20.13 -9.01
N ALA A 6 6.95 -19.03 -9.67
CA ALA A 6 5.72 -18.31 -9.34
C ALA A 6 4.45 -19.10 -9.71
N SER A 7 4.51 -20.00 -10.70
CA SER A 7 3.40 -20.87 -11.09
C SER A 7 3.89 -22.15 -11.78
N GLU A 8 3.09 -23.21 -11.68
CA GLU A 8 3.37 -24.50 -12.33
C GLU A 8 3.51 -24.34 -13.86
N GLU A 9 2.67 -23.51 -14.49
CA GLU A 9 2.72 -23.22 -15.93
C GLU A 9 4.05 -22.60 -16.38
N LEU A 10 4.61 -21.67 -15.59
CA LEU A 10 5.89 -21.03 -15.91
C LEU A 10 7.06 -21.99 -15.66
N MET A 11 6.96 -22.86 -14.65
CA MET A 11 7.94 -23.90 -14.39
C MET A 11 7.97 -24.93 -15.53
N ASP A 12 6.81 -25.37 -16.02
CA ASP A 12 6.72 -26.32 -17.13
C ASP A 12 7.34 -25.77 -18.42
N LYS A 13 7.04 -24.51 -18.77
CA LYS A 13 7.69 -23.83 -19.90
C LYS A 13 9.20 -23.79 -19.74
N TYR A 14 9.68 -23.42 -18.55
CA TYR A 14 11.11 -23.33 -18.26
C TYR A 14 11.81 -24.70 -18.36
N LEU A 15 11.22 -25.76 -17.80
CA LEU A 15 11.73 -27.13 -17.88
C LEU A 15 11.65 -27.72 -19.29
N GLY A 16 10.65 -27.30 -20.08
CA GLY A 16 10.50 -27.64 -21.49
C GLY A 16 11.49 -26.95 -22.44
N GLY A 17 12.31 -26.01 -21.92
CA GLY A 17 13.28 -25.25 -22.71
C GLY A 17 12.68 -24.07 -23.48
N GLU A 18 11.43 -23.69 -23.19
CA GLU A 18 10.79 -22.51 -23.76
C GLU A 18 11.26 -21.23 -23.04
N ALA A 19 11.58 -20.20 -23.82
CA ALA A 19 11.97 -18.91 -23.26
C ALA A 19 10.75 -18.15 -22.74
N LEU A 20 10.77 -17.77 -21.46
CA LEU A 20 9.77 -16.87 -20.88
C LEU A 20 9.92 -15.47 -21.47
N SER A 21 8.80 -14.84 -21.79
CA SER A 21 8.77 -13.45 -22.22
C SER A 21 9.12 -12.50 -21.06
N GLU A 22 9.57 -11.29 -21.39
CA GLU A 22 9.89 -10.27 -20.39
C GLU A 22 8.68 -9.94 -19.49
N GLU A 23 7.48 -9.86 -20.07
CA GLU A 23 6.25 -9.61 -19.32
C GLU A 23 5.91 -10.74 -18.34
N GLU A 24 6.07 -12.00 -18.76
CA GLU A 24 5.87 -13.16 -17.89
C GLU A 24 6.84 -13.13 -16.71
N ILE A 25 8.12 -12.86 -16.96
CA ILE A 25 9.14 -12.75 -15.92
C ILE A 25 8.78 -11.65 -14.93
N LYS A 26 8.41 -10.47 -15.42
CA LYS A 26 8.07 -9.32 -14.58
C LYS A 26 6.85 -9.59 -13.70
N LYS A 27 5.77 -10.14 -14.28
CA LYS A 27 4.55 -10.50 -13.54
C LYS A 27 4.82 -11.56 -12.48
N ALA A 28 5.61 -12.58 -12.83
CA ALA A 28 5.96 -13.65 -11.92
C ALA A 28 6.80 -13.16 -10.74
N LEU A 29 7.82 -12.33 -11.00
CA LEU A 29 8.62 -11.71 -9.95
C LEU A 29 7.75 -10.80 -9.06
N ARG A 30 6.87 -9.98 -9.65
CA ARG A 30 5.93 -9.14 -8.89
C ARG A 30 5.05 -9.99 -7.98
N GLN A 31 4.44 -11.06 -8.48
CA GLN A 31 3.59 -11.95 -7.68
C GLN A 31 4.33 -12.47 -6.44
N ARG A 32 5.57 -12.95 -6.60
CA ARG A 32 6.37 -13.44 -5.49
C ARG A 32 6.81 -12.33 -4.52
N VAL A 33 7.07 -11.12 -5.03
CA VAL A 33 7.35 -9.94 -4.19
C VAL A 33 6.12 -9.57 -3.35
N LEU A 34 4.93 -9.54 -3.95
CA LEU A 34 3.67 -9.22 -3.25
C LEU A 34 3.34 -10.27 -2.17
N ASN A 35 3.68 -11.53 -2.42
CA ASN A 35 3.56 -12.62 -1.46
C ASN A 35 4.66 -12.63 -0.37
N ASN A 36 5.62 -11.69 -0.42
CA ASN A 36 6.80 -11.64 0.44
C ASN A 36 7.68 -12.90 0.39
N GLU A 37 7.69 -13.62 -0.73
CA GLU A 37 8.52 -14.81 -0.93
C GLU A 37 9.95 -14.46 -1.36
N ILE A 38 10.10 -13.35 -2.08
CA ILE A 38 11.38 -12.85 -2.59
C ILE A 38 11.50 -11.34 -2.36
N ILE A 39 12.74 -10.85 -2.33
CA ILE A 39 13.06 -9.42 -2.29
C ILE A 39 13.99 -9.11 -3.47
N LEU A 40 13.57 -8.20 -4.34
CA LEU A 40 14.38 -7.78 -5.49
C LEU A 40 15.45 -6.78 -5.05
N VAL A 41 16.67 -7.00 -5.51
CA VAL A 41 17.81 -6.14 -5.20
C VAL A 41 18.11 -5.26 -6.42
N THR A 42 18.02 -3.95 -6.24
CA THR A 42 18.52 -2.95 -7.19
C THR A 42 19.86 -2.40 -6.73
N CYS A 43 20.71 -1.98 -7.65
CA CYS A 43 21.99 -1.34 -7.31
C CYS A 43 22.14 0.03 -7.99
N GLY A 44 22.92 0.90 -7.36
CA GLY A 44 23.14 2.26 -7.86
C GLY A 44 23.99 3.09 -6.92
N SER A 45 24.28 4.32 -7.34
CA SER A 45 24.93 5.33 -6.52
C SER A 45 24.14 6.63 -6.64
N ALA A 46 23.44 6.98 -5.56
CA ALA A 46 22.70 8.24 -5.48
C ALA A 46 23.64 9.44 -5.65
N PHE A 47 24.83 9.39 -5.02
CA PHE A 47 25.84 10.45 -5.14
C PHE A 47 26.29 10.70 -6.59
N LYS A 48 26.39 9.64 -7.41
CA LYS A 48 26.79 9.76 -8.82
C LYS A 48 25.59 9.89 -9.77
N ASN A 49 24.37 9.95 -9.26
CA ASN A 49 23.13 9.95 -10.04
C ASN A 49 23.03 8.76 -11.02
N LYS A 50 23.45 7.56 -10.58
CA LYS A 50 23.39 6.33 -11.40
C LYS A 50 22.50 5.29 -10.72
N GLY A 51 21.52 4.75 -11.46
CA GLY A 51 20.64 3.67 -10.99
C GLY A 51 19.41 4.09 -10.18
N VAL A 52 19.29 5.36 -9.78
CA VAL A 52 18.12 5.84 -9.02
C VAL A 52 16.83 5.75 -9.86
N GLN A 53 16.90 6.12 -11.15
CA GLN A 53 15.74 6.03 -12.06
C GLN A 53 15.29 4.58 -12.25
N ALA A 54 16.23 3.66 -12.51
CA ALA A 54 15.92 2.23 -12.63
C ALA A 54 15.32 1.65 -11.33
N MET A 55 15.74 2.14 -10.16
CA MET A 55 15.13 1.77 -8.88
C MET A 55 13.69 2.30 -8.77
N LEU A 56 13.42 3.53 -9.21
CA LEU A 56 12.06 4.08 -9.26
C LEU A 56 11.15 3.32 -10.23
N ASP A 57 11.67 2.87 -11.37
CA ASP A 57 10.92 2.00 -12.29
C ASP A 57 10.57 0.66 -11.61
N ALA A 58 11.53 0.07 -10.89
CA ALA A 58 11.31 -1.14 -10.11
C ALA A 58 10.26 -0.97 -8.99
N VAL A 59 10.14 0.23 -8.39
CA VAL A 59 9.08 0.53 -7.42
C VAL A 59 7.71 0.37 -8.07
N ILE A 60 7.50 0.94 -9.26
CA ILE A 60 6.22 0.83 -9.96
C ILE A 60 5.97 -0.62 -10.40
N GLU A 61 7.01 -1.28 -10.90
CA GLU A 61 6.90 -2.61 -11.49
C GLU A 61 6.65 -3.71 -10.46
N TYR A 62 7.24 -3.62 -9.25
CA TYR A 62 7.23 -4.72 -8.28
C TYR A 62 6.59 -4.42 -6.93
N LEU A 63 6.44 -3.15 -6.51
CA LEU A 63 5.81 -2.82 -5.22
C LEU A 63 4.27 -2.75 -5.31
N PRO A 64 3.57 -3.06 -4.21
CA PRO A 64 2.11 -3.13 -4.18
C PRO A 64 1.45 -1.77 -4.42
N ALA A 65 0.36 -1.79 -5.19
CA ALA A 65 -0.67 -0.77 -5.10
C ALA A 65 -1.51 -0.99 -3.82
N PRO A 66 -2.27 0.02 -3.33
CA PRO A 66 -3.16 -0.16 -2.19
C PRO A 66 -4.20 -1.29 -2.35
N THR A 67 -4.53 -1.64 -3.58
CA THR A 67 -5.44 -2.75 -3.96
C THR A 67 -4.78 -4.12 -3.96
N ASP A 68 -3.44 -4.18 -3.98
CA ASP A 68 -2.69 -5.43 -3.96
C ASP A 68 -2.44 -5.95 -2.53
N VAL A 69 -2.85 -5.19 -1.53
CA VAL A 69 -2.67 -5.50 -0.11
C VAL A 69 -4.00 -6.00 0.47
N PRO A 70 -4.00 -6.98 1.39
CA PRO A 70 -5.21 -7.44 2.06
C PRO A 70 -5.98 -6.30 2.75
N ALA A 71 -7.30 -6.44 2.80
CA ALA A 71 -8.19 -5.52 3.51
C ALA A 71 -7.76 -5.34 4.97
N ILE A 72 -7.87 -4.12 5.49
CA ILE A 72 -7.52 -3.85 6.88
C ILE A 72 -8.59 -4.44 7.80
N LYS A 73 -8.15 -5.12 8.85
CA LYS A 73 -9.03 -5.72 9.86
C LYS A 73 -9.25 -4.75 11.01
N GLY A 74 -10.47 -4.72 11.52
CA GLY A 74 -10.88 -3.91 12.66
C GLY A 74 -11.94 -4.63 13.48
N ILE A 75 -12.42 -3.93 14.51
CA ILE A 75 -13.42 -4.43 15.44
C ILE A 75 -14.60 -3.43 15.45
N LEU A 76 -15.83 -3.95 15.45
CA LEU A 76 -17.03 -3.12 15.60
C LEU A 76 -17.25 -2.70 17.07
N ASP A 77 -17.77 -1.50 17.25
CA ASP A 77 -18.14 -0.95 18.56
C ASP A 77 -19.55 -1.45 18.98
N ASP A 78 -19.75 -2.77 18.97
CA ASP A 78 -21.02 -3.45 19.30
C ASP A 78 -20.98 -4.18 20.66
N GLY A 79 -19.86 -4.07 21.37
CA GLY A 79 -19.61 -4.74 22.65
C GLY A 79 -19.36 -6.25 22.55
N LYS A 80 -19.19 -6.80 21.33
CA LYS A 80 -18.97 -8.24 21.07
C LYS A 80 -17.65 -8.53 20.36
N ASP A 81 -16.81 -7.52 20.18
CA ASP A 81 -15.57 -7.59 19.41
C ASP A 81 -15.74 -8.21 18.02
N THR A 82 -16.87 -7.93 17.36
CA THR A 82 -17.17 -8.49 16.05
C THR A 82 -16.11 -8.03 15.03
N PRO A 83 -15.38 -8.96 14.37
CA PRO A 83 -14.39 -8.60 13.35
C PRO A 83 -15.06 -7.94 12.14
N ALA A 84 -14.44 -6.88 11.64
CA ALA A 84 -14.83 -6.21 10.42
C ALA A 84 -13.62 -6.01 9.50
N GLU A 85 -13.87 -5.93 8.21
CA GLU A 85 -12.85 -5.64 7.21
C GLU A 85 -13.22 -4.36 6.45
N ARG A 86 -12.17 -3.66 5.99
CA ARG A 86 -12.29 -2.49 5.12
C ARG A 86 -11.43 -2.69 3.89
N HIS A 87 -12.07 -2.86 2.74
CA HIS A 87 -11.37 -3.03 1.48
C HIS A 87 -10.90 -1.68 0.96
N SER A 88 -9.80 -1.71 0.19
CA SER A 88 -9.23 -0.55 -0.48
C SER A 88 -10.12 -0.07 -1.65
N ASP A 89 -11.31 0.44 -1.33
CA ASP A 89 -12.30 0.97 -2.28
C ASP A 89 -12.80 2.34 -1.80
N ASN A 90 -12.98 3.27 -2.74
CA ASN A 90 -13.52 4.61 -2.50
C ASN A 90 -15.01 4.60 -2.14
N ASN A 91 -15.76 3.56 -2.51
CA ASN A 91 -17.19 3.42 -2.22
C ASN A 91 -17.46 2.81 -0.84
N GLU A 92 -16.44 2.29 -0.17
CA GLU A 92 -16.58 1.79 1.20
C GLU A 92 -16.71 2.93 2.22
N PRO A 93 -17.25 2.65 3.43
CA PRO A 93 -17.24 3.61 4.51
C PRO A 93 -15.82 4.11 4.82
N PHE A 94 -15.69 5.41 5.09
CA PHE A 94 -14.40 6.02 5.41
C PHE A 94 -13.76 5.38 6.65
N ALA A 95 -12.52 4.90 6.49
CA ALA A 95 -11.69 4.44 7.59
C ALA A 95 -10.24 4.87 7.39
N ALA A 96 -9.67 5.47 8.43
CA ALA A 96 -8.29 5.95 8.42
C ALA A 96 -7.64 5.79 9.81
N LEU A 97 -6.31 5.68 9.82
CA LEU A 97 -5.51 5.62 11.04
C LEU A 97 -4.61 6.86 11.13
N ALA A 98 -4.73 7.61 12.23
CA ALA A 98 -3.79 8.66 12.58
C ALA A 98 -2.50 8.04 13.15
N PHE A 99 -1.35 8.32 12.54
CA PHE A 99 -0.08 7.67 12.90
C PHE A 99 1.00 8.65 13.39
N LYS A 100 0.86 9.95 13.13
CA LYS A 100 1.81 10.96 13.57
C LYS A 100 1.09 12.26 13.88
N ILE A 101 1.45 12.88 15.01
CA ILE A 101 1.00 14.21 15.39
C ILE A 101 2.25 15.10 15.44
N ALA A 102 2.18 16.24 14.76
CA ALA A 102 3.22 17.25 14.76
C ALA A 102 2.59 18.64 14.93
N THR A 103 3.37 19.60 15.42
CA THR A 103 2.94 20.98 15.52
C THR A 103 3.79 21.82 14.58
N ASP A 104 3.13 22.49 13.63
CA ASP A 104 3.74 23.44 12.72
C ASP A 104 3.53 24.88 13.24
N PRO A 105 4.56 25.75 13.22
CA PRO A 105 4.45 27.12 13.72
C PRO A 105 3.39 27.99 13.03
N PHE A 106 3.01 27.68 11.79
CA PHE A 106 2.08 28.49 11.00
C PHE A 106 0.69 27.85 10.88
N VAL A 107 0.62 26.52 10.78
CA VAL A 107 -0.62 25.76 10.55
C VAL A 107 -1.20 25.18 11.85
N GLY A 108 -0.41 25.14 12.92
CA GLY A 108 -0.81 24.56 14.21
C GLY A 108 -0.66 23.04 14.23
N ASN A 109 -1.61 22.33 14.84
CA ASN A 109 -1.52 20.87 14.97
C ASN A 109 -1.83 20.16 13.65
N LEU A 110 -0.88 19.36 13.19
CA LEU A 110 -0.96 18.47 12.04
C LEU A 110 -1.11 17.02 12.52
N THR A 111 -2.19 16.38 12.09
CA THR A 111 -2.41 14.95 12.29
C THR A 111 -2.24 14.26 10.94
N PHE A 112 -1.20 13.43 10.83
CA PHE A 112 -0.98 12.60 9.66
C PHE A 112 -1.81 11.32 9.79
N PHE A 113 -2.51 10.97 8.72
CA PHE A 113 -3.34 9.78 8.67
C PHE A 113 -3.12 9.00 7.38
N ARG A 114 -3.34 7.69 7.44
CA ARG A 114 -3.44 6.80 6.28
C ARG A 114 -4.90 6.42 6.09
N VAL A 115 -5.46 6.72 4.93
CA VAL A 115 -6.78 6.23 4.52
C VAL A 115 -6.64 4.80 4.02
N TYR A 116 -7.54 3.92 4.49
CA TYR A 116 -7.63 2.53 4.07
C TYR A 116 -8.83 2.29 3.16
N SER A 117 -9.98 2.92 3.46
CA SER A 117 -11.21 2.78 2.68
C SER A 117 -11.98 4.09 2.67
N GLY A 118 -12.84 4.25 1.67
CA GLY A 118 -13.73 5.38 1.52
C GLY A 118 -13.03 6.71 1.24
N VAL A 119 -13.82 7.78 1.37
CA VAL A 119 -13.38 9.15 1.06
C VAL A 119 -13.79 10.08 2.20
N VAL A 120 -12.95 11.07 2.49
CA VAL A 120 -13.25 12.18 3.39
C VAL A 120 -13.04 13.49 2.67
N ASN A 121 -13.98 14.42 2.83
CA ASN A 121 -13.90 15.76 2.28
C ASN A 121 -13.56 16.77 3.39
N SER A 122 -12.99 17.90 2.98
CA SER A 122 -12.84 19.06 3.86
C SER A 122 -14.21 19.51 4.37
N GLY A 123 -14.34 19.61 5.69
CA GLY A 123 -15.58 19.95 6.39
C GLY A 123 -16.34 18.78 6.99
N ASP A 124 -16.03 17.54 6.59
CA ASP A 124 -16.69 16.33 7.08
C ASP A 124 -16.43 16.11 8.57
N THR A 125 -17.39 15.47 9.25
CA THR A 125 -17.25 15.08 10.65
C THR A 125 -17.06 13.58 10.74
N VAL A 126 -15.90 13.15 11.25
CA VAL A 126 -15.52 11.75 11.40
C VAL A 126 -15.52 11.35 12.87
N LEU A 127 -15.67 10.04 13.13
CA LEU A 127 -15.58 9.48 14.46
C LEU A 127 -14.14 9.06 14.77
N ASN A 128 -13.58 9.58 15.85
CA ASN A 128 -12.42 8.99 16.51
C ASN A 128 -12.91 7.83 17.39
N SER A 129 -12.85 6.61 16.86
CA SER A 129 -13.40 5.41 17.51
C SER A 129 -12.76 5.14 18.88
N VAL A 130 -11.45 5.32 19.00
CA VAL A 130 -10.71 5.07 20.26
C VAL A 130 -11.07 6.07 21.37
N LYS A 131 -11.46 7.30 21.00
CA LYS A 131 -11.86 8.34 21.96
C LYS A 131 -13.37 8.53 22.09
N SER A 132 -14.14 7.78 21.30
CA SER A 132 -15.60 7.92 21.18
C SER A 132 -16.04 9.37 20.96
N ALA A 133 -15.24 10.14 20.21
CA ALA A 133 -15.40 11.58 20.01
C ALA A 133 -15.49 11.89 18.52
N ARG A 134 -16.33 12.86 18.15
CA ARG A 134 -16.42 13.32 16.76
C ARG A 134 -15.43 14.46 16.52
N GLU A 135 -14.65 14.34 15.46
CA GLU A 135 -13.70 15.36 15.01
C GLU A 135 -14.11 15.87 13.63
N ARG A 136 -13.98 17.19 13.42
CA ARG A 136 -14.29 17.81 12.12
C ARG A 136 -13.01 18.01 11.34
N PHE A 137 -12.95 17.45 10.14
CA PHE A 137 -11.85 17.66 9.22
C PHE A 137 -11.90 19.09 8.69
N GLY A 138 -10.91 19.89 9.06
CA GLY A 138 -10.73 21.25 8.57
C GLY A 138 -9.98 21.25 7.24
N ARG A 139 -8.80 21.89 7.23
CA ARG A 139 -7.92 21.90 6.06
C ARG A 139 -7.15 20.59 5.97
N ILE A 140 -7.17 19.98 4.78
CA ILE A 140 -6.35 18.81 4.45
C ILE A 140 -5.15 19.30 3.64
N VAL A 141 -3.95 18.89 4.02
CA VAL A 141 -2.70 19.29 3.37
C VAL A 141 -1.94 18.05 2.94
N GLN A 142 -1.47 18.04 1.69
CA GLN A 142 -0.52 17.05 1.19
C GLN A 142 0.87 17.69 1.18
N MET A 143 1.81 17.06 1.89
CA MET A 143 3.21 17.50 1.88
C MET A 143 3.84 17.04 0.56
N HIS A 144 4.35 17.99 -0.22
CA HIS A 144 5.10 17.75 -1.46
C HIS A 144 6.60 17.92 -1.23
#